data_AF-A0A0L0QQU9-F1
#
_entry.id   AF-A0A0L0QQU9-F1
#
_cell.length_a   1.000
_cell.length_b   1.000
_cell.length_c   1.000
_cell.angle_alpha   90.00
_cell.angle_beta   90.00
_cell.angle_gamma   90.00
#
_symmetry.space_group_name_H-M   'P 1'
#
loop_
_entity.id
_entity.type
_entity.pdbx_description
1 polymer ?
#
loop_
_entity_poly.entity_id
_entity_poly.type
_entity_poly.pdbx_seq_one_letter_code
_entity_poly.pdbx_strand_id
1 'polypeptide(L)'
;MSFNKNYKEWTEKEAVKEAVPEIKPKKKATSKSKYTEDNTYYKMATYFYKKVEKVAQDAGLPHLTKKANLQTWADDMRKLIELDGVDKRLAKDVMDWVVQDPFWRTNVLSANKLRKQFAQLAIKMKAEKEPTKPKQPKDPRDKEIALQQWIAEGNDPDEFNWNN
;
A
#
# COMPACT_ATOMS: atom_id res chain seq x y z
N MET A 1 -5.48 -12.01 -50.68
CA MET A 1 -5.75 -12.16 -49.23
C MET A 1 -6.65 -13.37 -49.06
N SER A 2 -6.14 -14.46 -48.47
CA SER A 2 -6.98 -15.56 -47.99
C SER A 2 -6.33 -16.13 -46.74
N PHE A 3 -7.06 -16.08 -45.63
CA PHE A 3 -6.61 -16.46 -44.30
C PHE A 3 -6.91 -17.94 -44.07
N ASN A 4 -5.87 -18.75 -43.82
CA ASN A 4 -6.03 -20.16 -43.50
C ASN A 4 -6.54 -20.32 -42.06
N LYS A 5 -7.77 -20.83 -41.92
CA LYS A 5 -8.41 -21.21 -40.66
C LYS A 5 -8.14 -22.69 -40.38
N ASN A 6 -7.18 -23.00 -39.51
CA ASN A 6 -7.12 -24.33 -38.88
C ASN A 6 -6.73 -24.21 -37.41
N TYR A 7 -7.74 -24.02 -36.56
CA TYR A 7 -7.62 -23.91 -35.11
C TYR A 7 -7.74 -25.27 -34.40
N LYS A 8 -7.74 -26.39 -35.15
CA LYS A 8 -8.13 -27.71 -34.63
C LYS A 8 -6.96 -28.70 -34.52
N GLU A 9 -5.75 -28.27 -34.85
CA GLU A 9 -4.55 -29.13 -34.88
C GLU A 9 -3.60 -28.94 -33.68
N TRP A 10 -3.89 -27.98 -32.80
CA TRP A 10 -3.10 -27.74 -31.56
C TRP A 10 -3.60 -28.53 -30.34
N THR A 11 -4.74 -29.22 -30.41
CA THR A 11 -5.37 -29.83 -29.24
C THR A 11 -5.06 -31.31 -29.02
N GLU A 12 -4.34 -31.99 -29.92
CA GLU A 12 -4.17 -33.46 -29.85
C GLU A 12 -2.71 -33.97 -29.94
N LYS A 13 -1.74 -33.06 -29.82
CA LYS A 13 -0.30 -33.30 -29.59
C LYS A 13 0.05 -33.86 -28.20
N GLU A 14 -0.19 -35.14 -27.94
CA GLU A 14 0.32 -35.99 -26.84
C GLU A 14 1.37 -35.37 -25.89
N ALA A 15 0.99 -35.15 -24.62
CA ALA A 15 1.91 -34.99 -23.51
C ALA A 15 1.93 -36.27 -22.67
N VAL A 16 2.92 -37.12 -22.98
CA VAL A 16 3.26 -38.34 -22.27
C VAL A 16 3.70 -38.02 -20.83
N LYS A 17 3.30 -38.91 -19.91
CA LYS A 17 3.52 -38.86 -18.47
C LYS A 17 4.99 -39.08 -18.11
N GLU A 18 5.62 -38.11 -17.44
CA GLU A 18 6.71 -38.37 -16.50
C GLU A 18 6.35 -37.75 -15.15
N ALA A 19 6.06 -38.61 -14.18
CA ALA A 19 5.67 -38.24 -12.83
C ALA A 19 6.91 -37.86 -12.01
N VAL A 20 7.22 -36.57 -11.99
CA VAL A 20 8.02 -35.97 -10.91
C VAL A 20 7.15 -35.93 -9.65
N PRO A 21 7.59 -36.43 -8.48
CA PRO A 21 6.80 -36.34 -7.26
C PRO A 21 6.75 -34.89 -6.82
N GLU A 22 5.72 -34.17 -7.28
CA GLU A 22 5.37 -32.84 -6.82
C GLU A 22 4.97 -32.94 -5.34
N ILE A 23 5.92 -32.61 -4.45
CA ILE A 23 5.67 -32.48 -3.01
C ILE A 23 4.74 -31.28 -2.84
N LYS A 24 3.44 -31.51 -2.98
CA LYS A 24 2.41 -30.58 -2.51
C LYS A 24 2.69 -30.34 -1.04
N PRO A 25 2.98 -29.11 -0.57
CA PRO A 25 2.98 -28.85 0.85
C PRO A 25 1.55 -29.13 1.33
N LYS A 26 1.37 -30.30 1.96
CA LYS A 26 0.13 -30.69 2.63
C LYS A 26 -0.23 -29.51 3.53
N LYS A 27 -1.32 -28.80 3.20
CA LYS A 27 -1.98 -27.88 4.12
C LYS A 27 -2.37 -28.74 5.32
N LYS A 28 -1.49 -28.79 6.34
CA LYS A 28 -1.86 -29.29 7.64
C LYS A 28 -3.02 -28.39 8.05
N ALA A 29 -4.21 -28.97 8.15
CA ALA A 29 -5.31 -28.34 8.85
C ALA A 29 -4.85 -28.18 10.30
N THR A 30 -4.12 -27.10 10.57
CA THR A 30 -3.90 -26.63 11.92
C THR A 30 -5.28 -26.35 12.45
N SER A 31 -5.67 -27.08 13.49
CA SER A 31 -6.85 -26.71 14.27
C SER A 31 -6.74 -25.22 14.52
N LYS A 32 -7.74 -24.45 14.08
CA LYS A 32 -7.76 -23.01 14.28
C LYS A 32 -7.88 -22.79 15.78
N SER A 33 -6.75 -22.77 16.49
CA SER A 33 -6.71 -22.33 17.87
C SER A 33 -7.35 -20.94 17.86
N LYS A 34 -8.49 -20.81 18.53
CA LYS A 34 -9.17 -19.53 18.63
C LYS A 34 -8.19 -18.56 19.27
N TYR A 35 -7.98 -17.41 18.64
CA TYR A 35 -7.20 -16.35 19.25
C TYR A 35 -7.95 -15.89 20.49
N THR A 36 -7.32 -16.05 21.66
CA THR A 36 -7.83 -15.53 22.93
C THR A 36 -7.66 -14.02 22.98
N GLU A 37 -8.42 -13.35 23.84
CA GLU A 37 -8.38 -11.89 23.98
C GLU A 37 -7.00 -11.37 24.42
N ASP A 38 -6.23 -12.20 25.12
CA ASP A 38 -4.87 -11.88 25.54
C ASP A 38 -3.84 -11.94 24.42
N ASN A 39 -4.16 -12.58 23.30
CA ASN A 39 -3.25 -12.68 22.18
C ASN A 39 -2.96 -11.28 21.58
N THR A 40 -1.68 -10.98 21.38
CA THR A 40 -1.22 -9.71 20.77
C THR A 40 -1.94 -9.44 19.45
N TYR A 41 -2.11 -10.43 18.59
CA TYR A 41 -2.74 -10.25 17.27
C TYR A 41 -4.24 -9.97 17.38
N TYR A 42 -4.91 -10.55 18.39
CA TYR A 42 -6.31 -10.26 18.68
C TYR A 42 -6.49 -8.83 19.23
N LYS A 43 -5.57 -8.37 20.08
CA LYS A 43 -5.52 -6.97 20.54
C LYS A 43 -5.33 -5.99 19.37
N MET A 44 -4.46 -6.32 18.41
CA MET A 44 -4.30 -5.51 17.19
C MET A 44 -5.56 -5.50 16.33
N ALA A 45 -6.20 -6.66 16.14
CA ALA A 45 -7.44 -6.77 15.37
C ALA A 45 -8.59 -5.98 15.99
N THR A 46 -8.79 -6.10 17.30
CA THR A 46 -9.82 -5.35 18.05
C THR A 46 -9.54 -3.84 18.03
N TYR A 47 -8.27 -3.44 18.15
CA TYR A 47 -7.87 -2.04 18.04
C TYR A 47 -8.23 -1.46 16.66
N PHE A 48 -7.82 -2.14 15.59
CA PHE A 48 -8.12 -1.68 14.23
C PHE A 48 -9.62 -1.67 13.95
N TYR A 49 -10.34 -2.70 14.41
CA TYR A 49 -11.80 -2.79 14.29
C TYR A 49 -12.50 -1.58 14.87
N LYS A 50 -12.16 -1.18 16.11
CA LYS A 50 -12.74 0.00 16.78
C LYS A 50 -12.53 1.28 15.96
N LYS A 51 -11.37 1.43 15.31
CA LYS A 51 -11.10 2.60 14.46
C LYS A 51 -11.94 2.60 13.20
N VAL A 52 -12.03 1.46 12.51
CA VAL A 52 -12.85 1.34 11.30
C VAL A 52 -14.33 1.49 11.63
N GLU A 53 -14.79 0.95 12.77
CA GLU A 53 -16.16 1.13 13.27
C GLU A 53 -16.49 2.61 13.47
N LYS A 54 -15.59 3.37 14.10
CA LYS A 54 -15.77 4.82 14.27
C LYS A 54 -15.90 5.54 12.92
N VAL A 55 -15.02 5.25 11.95
CA VAL A 55 -15.13 5.81 10.59
C VAL A 55 -16.46 5.46 9.93
N ALA A 56 -16.93 4.23 10.09
CA ALA A 56 -18.21 3.80 9.54
C ALA A 56 -19.41 4.47 10.21
N GLN A 57 -19.33 4.72 11.53
CA GLN A 57 -20.33 5.49 12.27
C GLN A 57 -20.34 6.95 11.82
N ASP A 58 -19.18 7.58 11.70
CA ASP A 58 -19.03 8.97 11.23
C ASP A 58 -19.58 9.14 9.80
N ALA A 59 -19.50 8.10 8.96
CA ALA A 59 -20.07 8.07 7.62
C ALA A 59 -21.58 7.70 7.59
N GLY A 60 -22.21 7.43 8.73
CA GLY A 60 -23.63 7.03 8.81
C GLY A 60 -23.91 5.59 8.31
N LEU A 61 -22.89 4.76 8.16
CA LEU A 61 -22.97 3.40 7.59
C LEU A 61 -22.47 2.31 8.58
N PRO A 62 -23.05 2.19 9.79
CA PRO A 62 -22.54 1.28 10.82
C PRO A 62 -22.67 -0.22 10.47
N HIS A 63 -23.48 -0.56 9.47
CA HIS A 63 -23.68 -1.96 9.07
C HIS A 63 -22.49 -2.57 8.31
N LEU A 64 -21.60 -1.74 7.75
CA LEU A 64 -20.41 -2.19 7.00
C LEU A 64 -19.43 -2.95 7.89
N THR A 65 -19.32 -2.58 9.17
CA THR A 65 -18.38 -3.18 10.13
C THR A 65 -19.02 -4.25 11.01
N LYS A 66 -20.34 -4.30 11.14
CA LYS A 66 -21.06 -5.29 11.99
C LYS A 66 -20.79 -6.75 11.64
N LYS A 67 -20.42 -7.05 10.38
CA LYS A 67 -20.13 -8.43 9.92
C LYS A 67 -18.65 -8.81 10.04
N ALA A 68 -17.81 -7.99 10.64
CA ALA A 68 -16.39 -8.28 10.77
C ALA A 68 -16.15 -9.46 11.73
N ASN A 69 -15.35 -10.43 11.29
CA ASN A 69 -14.93 -11.54 12.13
C ASN A 69 -13.56 -11.23 12.75
N LEU A 70 -13.53 -10.96 14.06
CA LEU A 70 -12.28 -10.62 14.76
C LEU A 70 -11.24 -11.75 14.73
N GLN A 71 -11.66 -13.01 14.61
CA GLN A 71 -10.72 -14.14 14.49
C GLN A 71 -10.01 -14.14 13.14
N THR A 72 -10.70 -13.79 12.05
CA THR A 72 -10.04 -13.67 10.74
C THR A 72 -9.15 -12.44 10.69
N TRP A 73 -9.55 -11.36 11.36
CA TRP A 73 -8.71 -10.16 11.47
C TRP A 73 -7.44 -10.45 12.27
N ALA A 74 -7.54 -11.19 13.38
CA ALA A 74 -6.38 -11.61 14.16
C ALA A 74 -5.42 -12.48 13.33
N ASP A 75 -5.94 -13.41 12.52
CA ASP A 75 -5.09 -14.20 11.62
C ASP A 75 -4.42 -13.34 10.54
N ASP A 76 -5.12 -12.36 9.97
CA ASP A 76 -4.53 -11.43 9.00
C ASP A 76 -3.46 -10.53 9.65
N MET A 77 -3.66 -10.10 10.90
CA MET A 77 -2.64 -9.38 11.68
C MET A 77 -1.44 -10.25 12.02
N ARG A 78 -1.66 -11.52 12.38
CA ARG A 78 -0.58 -12.50 12.57
C ARG A 78 0.25 -12.64 11.30
N LYS A 79 -0.39 -12.83 10.14
CA LYS A 79 0.31 -12.94 8.85
C LYS A 79 1.08 -11.67 8.51
N LEU A 80 0.55 -10.50 8.81
CA LEU A 80 1.24 -9.23 8.59
C LEU A 80 2.56 -9.15 9.38
N ILE A 81 2.57 -9.61 10.62
CA ILE A 81 3.77 -9.56 11.47
C ILE A 81 4.72 -10.73 11.18
N GLU A 82 4.20 -11.97 11.15
CA GLU A 82 5.01 -13.19 11.04
C GLU A 82 5.45 -13.51 9.61
N LEU A 83 4.57 -13.30 8.62
CA LEU A 83 4.88 -13.63 7.22
C LEU A 83 5.44 -12.42 6.46
N ASP A 84 4.82 -11.26 6.63
CA ASP A 84 5.25 -10.06 5.90
C ASP A 84 6.38 -9.30 6.65
N GLY A 85 6.77 -9.75 7.85
CA GLY A 85 7.91 -9.22 8.60
C GLY A 85 7.74 -7.78 9.09
N VAL A 86 6.50 -7.30 9.17
CA VAL A 86 6.20 -5.92 9.56
C VAL A 86 6.38 -5.74 11.06
N ASP A 87 7.01 -4.65 11.48
CA ASP A 87 7.11 -4.31 12.90
C ASP A 87 5.75 -3.91 13.49
N LYS A 88 5.50 -4.31 14.74
CA LYS A 88 4.22 -4.03 15.44
C LYS A 88 3.96 -2.53 15.57
N ARG A 89 4.99 -1.72 15.78
CA ARG A 89 4.84 -0.26 15.89
C ARG A 89 4.48 0.34 14.54
N LEU A 90 5.18 -0.07 13.48
CA LEU A 90 4.85 0.36 12.12
C LEU A 90 3.42 -0.02 11.74
N ALA A 91 2.98 -1.24 12.07
CA ALA A 91 1.62 -1.69 11.82
C ALA A 91 0.59 -0.79 12.52
N LYS A 92 0.83 -0.44 13.79
CA LYS A 92 -0.01 0.50 14.53
C LYS A 92 -0.04 1.89 13.89
N ASP A 93 1.11 2.43 13.52
CA ASP A 93 1.20 3.75 12.87
C ASP A 93 0.42 3.79 11.56
N VAL A 94 0.54 2.73 10.74
CA VAL A 94 -0.20 2.63 9.47
C VAL A 94 -1.70 2.48 9.74
N MET A 95 -2.13 1.70 10.74
CA MET A 95 -3.54 1.61 11.13
C MET A 95 -4.11 2.97 11.56
N ASP A 96 -3.33 3.75 12.31
CA ASP A 96 -3.72 5.06 12.80
C ASP A 96 -3.83 6.07 11.65
N TRP A 97 -2.90 6.02 10.71
CA TRP A 97 -2.86 6.89 9.54
C TRP A 97 -3.97 6.56 8.52
N VAL A 98 -4.18 5.29 8.21
CA VAL A 98 -5.19 4.82 7.21
C VAL A 98 -6.59 5.35 7.49
N VAL A 99 -6.99 5.41 8.76
CA VAL A 99 -8.33 5.87 9.13
C VAL A 99 -8.48 7.39 9.14
N GLN A 100 -7.36 8.12 9.20
CA GLN A 100 -7.32 9.58 9.11
C GLN A 100 -7.31 10.04 7.66
N ASP A 101 -6.62 9.30 6.79
CA ASP A 101 -6.53 9.63 5.38
C ASP A 101 -7.90 9.49 4.69
N PRO A 102 -8.40 10.56 4.03
CA PRO A 102 -9.75 10.58 3.44
C PRO A 102 -9.92 9.58 2.29
N PHE A 103 -8.84 9.24 1.59
CA PHE A 103 -8.86 8.30 0.48
C PHE A 103 -8.83 6.84 0.99
N TRP A 104 -7.93 6.53 1.92
CA TRP A 104 -7.72 5.17 2.40
C TRP A 104 -8.78 4.71 3.41
N ARG A 105 -9.34 5.62 4.22
CA ARG A 105 -10.39 5.26 5.19
C ARG A 105 -11.62 4.64 4.51
N THR A 106 -11.92 5.04 3.27
CA THR A 106 -13.03 4.52 2.47
C THR A 106 -12.69 3.16 1.84
N ASN A 107 -11.42 2.94 1.52
CA ASN A 107 -10.97 1.74 0.81
C ASN A 107 -10.61 0.59 1.76
N VAL A 108 -10.06 0.89 2.94
CA VAL A 108 -9.50 -0.07 3.89
C VAL A 108 -10.42 -0.24 5.10
N LEU A 109 -11.49 -1.02 4.90
CA LEU A 109 -12.48 -1.33 5.94
C LEU A 109 -12.27 -2.72 6.59
N SER A 110 -11.13 -3.37 6.35
CA SER A 110 -10.86 -4.70 6.92
C SER A 110 -9.36 -4.99 7.07
N ALA A 111 -9.01 -5.83 8.03
CA ALA A 111 -7.63 -6.30 8.25
C ALA A 111 -7.02 -6.95 6.99
N ASN A 112 -7.82 -7.70 6.23
CA ASN A 112 -7.36 -8.32 4.98
C ASN A 112 -6.92 -7.29 3.94
N LYS A 113 -7.74 -6.24 3.74
CA LYS A 113 -7.41 -5.15 2.82
C LYS A 113 -6.21 -4.35 3.31
N LEU A 114 -6.11 -4.10 4.62
CA LEU A 114 -4.96 -3.43 5.22
C LEU A 114 -3.67 -4.18 4.90
N ARG A 115 -3.63 -5.50 5.14
CA ARG A 115 -2.47 -6.34 4.83
C ARG A 115 -2.10 -6.30 3.34
N LYS A 116 -3.09 -6.45 2.45
CA LYS A 116 -2.86 -6.43 1.00
C LYS A 116 -2.25 -5.12 0.49
N GLN A 117 -2.67 -3.99 1.06
CA GLN A 117 -2.22 -2.67 0.65
C GLN A 117 -1.06 -2.14 1.51
N PHE A 118 -0.58 -2.92 2.48
CA PHE A 118 0.31 -2.43 3.53
C PHE A 118 1.58 -1.76 3.00
N ALA A 119 2.22 -2.35 1.98
CA ALA A 119 3.41 -1.78 1.36
C ALA A 119 3.15 -0.38 0.78
N GLN A 120 2.04 -0.21 0.05
CA GLN A 120 1.67 1.09 -0.53
C GLN A 120 1.34 2.11 0.55
N LEU A 121 0.61 1.68 1.60
CA LEU A 121 0.24 2.52 2.72
C LEU A 121 1.47 3.01 3.49
N ALA A 122 2.42 2.12 3.77
CA ALA A 122 3.65 2.46 4.46
C ALA A 122 4.49 3.49 3.68
N ILE A 123 4.60 3.33 2.36
CA ILE A 123 5.30 4.29 1.49
C ILE A 123 4.59 5.65 1.50
N LYS A 124 3.26 5.68 1.32
CA LYS A 124 2.50 6.93 1.32
C LYS A 124 2.56 7.65 2.67
N MET A 125 2.41 6.93 3.77
CA MET A 125 2.54 7.49 5.12
C MET A 125 3.93 8.11 5.34
N LYS A 126 5.00 7.50 4.81
CA LYS A 126 6.36 8.06 4.89
C LYS A 126 6.51 9.30 4.02
N ALA A 127 5.99 9.26 2.79
CA ALA A 127 6.01 10.39 1.87
C ALA A 127 5.26 11.62 2.39
N GLU A 128 4.16 11.43 3.13
CA GLU A 128 3.44 12.54 3.78
C GLU A 128 4.16 13.11 5.01
N LYS A 129 4.93 12.27 5.72
CA LYS A 129 5.74 12.71 6.86
C LYS A 129 6.98 13.48 6.43
N GLU A 130 7.48 13.22 5.23
CA GLU A 130 8.52 14.05 4.64
C GLU A 130 7.86 15.32 4.09
N PRO A 131 8.19 16.52 4.62
CA PRO A 131 7.75 17.74 3.99
C PRO A 131 8.37 17.77 2.59
N THR A 132 7.57 17.43 1.58
CA THR A 132 7.96 17.63 0.19
C THR A 132 8.18 19.13 0.06
N LYS A 133 9.45 19.57 0.12
CA LYS A 133 9.80 20.93 -0.27
C LYS A 133 9.21 21.08 -1.67
N PRO A 134 8.26 22.01 -1.90
CA PRO A 134 7.78 22.23 -3.24
C PRO A 134 9.02 22.53 -4.07
N LYS A 135 9.31 21.67 -5.06
CA LYS A 135 10.25 22.03 -6.11
C LYS A 135 9.59 23.21 -6.80
N GLN A 136 9.94 24.42 -6.37
CA GLN A 136 9.48 25.61 -7.05
C GLN A 136 9.88 25.42 -8.52
N PRO A 137 8.94 25.53 -9.47
CA PRO A 137 9.34 25.61 -10.86
C PRO A 137 10.28 26.80 -10.94
N LYS A 138 11.55 26.59 -11.33
CA LYS A 138 12.47 27.68 -11.69
C LYS A 138 11.73 28.45 -12.81
N ASP A 139 11.19 29.63 -12.51
CA ASP A 139 10.51 30.44 -13.51
C ASP A 139 11.60 30.91 -14.49
N PRO A 140 11.44 30.76 -15.81
CA PRO A 140 12.41 31.27 -16.78
C PRO A 140 12.80 32.73 -16.53
N ARG A 141 11.90 33.53 -15.92
CA ARG A 141 12.11 34.94 -15.58
C ARG A 141 13.07 35.17 -14.41
N ASP A 142 13.32 34.17 -13.57
CA ASP A 142 14.27 34.31 -12.46
C ASP A 142 15.69 34.59 -12.97
N LYS A 143 16.06 34.02 -14.13
CA LYS A 143 17.35 34.28 -14.78
C LYS A 143 17.44 35.69 -15.35
N GLU A 144 16.33 36.19 -15.89
CA GLU A 144 16.26 37.53 -16.47
C GLU A 144 16.34 38.62 -15.38
N ILE A 145 15.67 38.41 -14.25
CA ILE A 145 15.76 39.30 -13.08
C ILE A 145 17.18 39.30 -12.51
N ALA A 146 17.82 38.12 -12.41
CA ALA A 146 19.21 38.01 -11.94
C ALA A 146 20.20 38.68 -12.90
N LEU A 147 20.01 38.55 -14.21
CA LEU A 147 20.83 39.24 -15.21
C LEU A 147 20.62 40.77 -15.15
N GLN A 148 19.39 41.24 -14.98
CA GLN A 148 19.12 42.68 -14.84
C GLN A 148 19.79 43.27 -13.60
N GLN A 149 19.78 42.56 -12.48
CA GLN A 149 20.49 42.97 -11.26
C GLN A 149 22.00 42.99 -11.45
N TRP A 150 22.56 41.97 -12.12
CA TRP A 150 23.98 41.89 -12.46
C TRP A 150 24.46 43.07 -13.32
N ILE A 151 23.66 43.44 -14.32
CA ILE A 151 23.94 44.60 -15.19
C ILE A 151 23.82 45.90 -14.39
N ALA A 152 22.83 46.01 -13.49
CA ALA A 152 22.65 47.19 -12.64
C ALA A 152 23.80 47.39 -11.63
N GLU A 153 24.46 46.31 -11.22
CA GLU A 153 25.68 46.34 -10.40
C GLU A 153 26.95 46.74 -11.19
N GLY A 154 26.83 46.88 -12.53
CA GLY A 154 27.91 47.32 -13.41
C GLY A 154 28.81 46.19 -13.92
N ASN A 155 28.41 44.93 -13.72
CA ASN A 155 29.14 43.78 -14.22
C ASN A 155 28.82 43.51 -15.72
N ASP A 156 29.76 42.90 -16.43
CA ASP A 156 29.63 42.58 -17.85
C ASP A 156 28.56 41.48 -18.06
N PRO A 157 27.56 41.69 -18.95
CA PRO A 157 26.56 40.69 -19.30
C PRO A 157 27.15 39.35 -19.77
N ASP A 158 28.30 39.36 -20.44
CA ASP A 158 28.91 38.15 -21.01
C ASP A 158 29.59 37.28 -19.93
N GLU A 159 29.83 37.83 -18.73
CA GLU A 159 30.37 37.10 -17.58
C GLU A 159 29.29 36.46 -16.70
N PHE A 160 28.01 36.70 -16.98
CA PHE A 160 26.91 36.17 -16.20
C PHE A 160 26.76 34.64 -16.36
N ASN A 161 26.83 33.90 -15.25
CA ASN A 161 26.72 32.44 -15.27
C ASN A 161 25.26 31.96 -15.41
N TRP A 162 24.89 31.61 -16.64
CA TRP A 162 23.56 31.09 -17.00
C TRP A 162 23.17 29.73 -16.42
N ASN A 163 24.11 29.01 -15.82
CA ASN A 163 23.94 27.63 -15.35
C ASN A 163 23.67 27.49 -13.85
N ASN A 164 23.47 28.58 -13.12
CA ASN A 164 23.13 28.58 -11.68
C ASN A 164 21.65 28.21 -11.40
#